data_AF-A0A9J6RQS4-F1
#
_entry.id   AF-A0A9J6RQS4-F1
#
_cell.length_a   1.000
_cell.length_b   1.000
_cell.length_c   1.000
_cell.angle_alpha   90.00
_cell.angle_beta   90.00
_cell.angle_gamma   90.00
#
_symmetry.space_group_name_H-M   'P 1'
#
loop_
_entity.id
_entity.type
_entity.pdbx_description
1 polymer ?
#
loop_
_entity_poly.entity_id
_entity_poly.type
_entity_poly.pdbx_seq_one_letter_code
_entity_poly.pdbx_strand_id
1 'polypeptide(L)'
;MCKETLSKTLTEANNSTGYFMPIWVMDELKKHIPSGVMKWAENQCHAFGKEQEYRLEAVRNRPPVGAYELTCSKCGGDNVVKDAFASWDVNAQEFVLYATYDESYCHDCEESVLLNESVIASSEASQS
;
A
#
# COMPACT_ATOMS: atom_id res chain seq x y z
N MET A 1 -2.27 18.43 -12.06
CA MET A 1 -3.46 18.32 -11.18
C MET A 1 -4.64 17.72 -11.97
N CYS A 2 -5.08 16.49 -11.63
CA CYS A 2 -5.94 15.66 -12.49
C CYS A 2 -7.20 16.42 -12.88
N LYS A 3 -7.87 16.13 -14.00
CA LYS A 3 -9.12 16.83 -14.36
C LYS A 3 -10.12 16.83 -13.18
N GLU A 4 -10.08 15.77 -12.38
CA GLU A 4 -10.81 15.63 -11.11
C GLU A 4 -10.20 16.39 -9.93
N THR A 5 -8.87 16.53 -9.84
CA THR A 5 -8.19 17.34 -8.80
C THR A 5 -8.29 18.84 -9.09
N LEU A 6 -8.20 19.27 -10.36
CA LEU A 6 -8.50 20.64 -10.82
C LEU A 6 -9.98 20.93 -10.65
N SER A 7 -10.86 19.99 -10.99
CA SER A 7 -12.30 20.12 -10.72
C SER A 7 -12.55 20.26 -9.20
N LYS A 8 -11.93 19.43 -8.36
CA LYS A 8 -12.05 19.52 -6.90
C LYS A 8 -11.45 20.79 -6.32
N THR A 9 -10.26 21.22 -6.74
CA THR A 9 -9.64 22.48 -6.27
C THR A 9 -10.35 23.73 -6.78
N LEU A 10 -10.90 23.73 -8.00
CA LEU A 10 -11.79 24.82 -8.45
C LEU A 10 -13.15 24.80 -7.72
N THR A 11 -13.66 23.62 -7.36
CA THR A 11 -14.87 23.49 -6.54
C THR A 11 -14.62 23.95 -5.10
N GLU A 12 -13.48 23.62 -4.52
CA GLU A 12 -13.04 24.06 -3.18
C GLU A 12 -12.70 25.57 -3.17
N ALA A 13 -12.10 26.10 -4.23
CA ALA A 13 -11.89 27.55 -4.41
C ALA A 13 -13.22 28.31 -4.55
N ASN A 14 -14.21 27.76 -5.28
CA ASN A 14 -15.57 28.31 -5.35
C ASN A 14 -16.27 28.30 -3.98
N ASN A 15 -16.10 27.22 -3.22
CA ASN A 15 -16.77 27.05 -1.93
C ASN A 15 -16.11 27.84 -0.79
N SER A 16 -14.84 28.21 -0.92
CA SER A 16 -14.09 29.00 0.08
C SER A 16 -14.15 30.52 -0.13
N THR A 17 -14.46 30.99 -1.34
CA THR A 17 -14.54 32.43 -1.66
C THR A 17 -15.98 32.96 -1.76
N GLY A 18 -16.99 32.09 -1.68
CA GLY A 18 -18.41 32.46 -1.74
C GLY A 18 -18.90 32.87 -3.14
N TYR A 19 -18.05 32.79 -4.16
CA TYR A 19 -18.41 33.03 -5.56
C TYR A 19 -18.55 31.69 -6.27
N PHE A 20 -19.80 31.26 -6.48
CA PHE A 20 -20.10 30.06 -7.25
C PHE A 20 -19.93 30.35 -8.75
N MET A 21 -18.76 30.05 -9.33
CA MET A 21 -18.59 30.16 -10.78
C MET A 21 -19.48 29.14 -11.49
N PRO A 22 -20.39 29.56 -12.39
CA PRO A 22 -21.26 28.66 -13.12
C PRO A 22 -20.50 27.67 -14.03
N ILE A 23 -21.10 26.51 -14.28
CA ILE A 23 -20.55 25.44 -15.15
C ILE A 23 -20.11 25.97 -16.53
N TRP A 24 -20.79 26.98 -17.08
CA TRP A 24 -20.44 27.57 -18.37
C TRP A 24 -19.15 28.41 -18.34
N VAL A 25 -18.81 29.04 -17.20
CA VAL A 25 -17.55 29.78 -17.01
C VAL A 25 -16.36 28.82 -16.98
N MET A 26 -16.56 27.67 -16.35
CA MET A 26 -15.59 26.57 -16.36
C MET A 26 -15.37 26.00 -17.76
N ASP A 27 -16.40 26.03 -18.61
CA ASP A 27 -16.32 25.58 -20.00
C ASP A 27 -15.60 26.61 -20.89
N GLU A 28 -15.80 27.90 -20.63
CA GLU A 28 -15.15 29.00 -21.35
C GLU A 28 -13.65 29.15 -21.02
N LEU A 29 -13.27 28.95 -19.75
CA LEU A 29 -11.87 28.93 -19.33
C LEU A 29 -11.10 27.78 -19.98
N LYS A 30 -11.72 26.61 -20.15
CA LYS A 30 -11.11 25.47 -20.85
C LYS A 30 -10.84 25.74 -22.33
N LYS A 31 -11.54 26.70 -22.97
CA LYS A 31 -11.31 27.08 -24.37
C LYS A 31 -10.08 27.96 -24.56
N HIS A 32 -9.67 28.71 -23.54
CA HIS A 32 -8.55 29.66 -23.60
C HIS A 32 -7.23 29.10 -23.07
N ILE A 33 -7.22 27.90 -22.47
CA ILE A 33 -6.00 27.22 -22.03
C ILE A 33 -5.40 26.45 -23.21
N PRO A 34 -4.16 26.75 -23.65
CA PRO A 34 -3.54 26.05 -24.77
C PRO A 34 -3.49 24.54 -24.51
N SER A 35 -3.78 23.73 -25.53
CA SER A 35 -3.81 22.26 -25.45
C SER A 35 -2.50 21.66 -24.92
N GLY A 36 -1.36 22.33 -25.17
CA GLY A 36 -0.06 21.95 -24.61
C GLY A 36 0.04 22.10 -23.09
N VAL A 37 -0.60 23.13 -22.51
CA VAL A 37 -0.66 23.35 -21.06
C VAL A 37 -1.57 22.33 -20.39
N MET A 38 -2.68 21.95 -21.04
CA MET A 38 -3.56 20.87 -20.56
C MET A 38 -2.87 19.51 -20.59
N LYS A 39 -2.16 19.17 -21.68
CA LYS A 39 -1.43 17.90 -21.80
C LYS A 39 -0.24 17.80 -20.84
N TRP A 40 0.49 18.91 -20.63
CA TRP A 40 1.52 18.99 -19.60
C TRP A 40 0.92 18.81 -18.21
N ALA A 41 -0.18 19.51 -17.91
CA ALA A 41 -0.86 19.40 -16.63
C ALA A 41 -1.30 17.96 -16.38
N GLU A 42 -1.99 17.32 -17.35
CA GLU A 42 -2.44 15.91 -17.32
C GLU A 42 -1.30 14.93 -17.02
N ASN A 43 -0.16 15.08 -17.70
CA ASN A 43 1.02 14.25 -17.46
C ASN A 43 1.57 14.44 -16.03
N GLN A 44 1.59 15.67 -15.50
CA GLN A 44 2.02 15.94 -14.13
C GLN A 44 1.04 15.37 -13.09
N CYS A 45 -0.28 15.35 -13.37
CA CYS A 45 -1.25 14.69 -12.49
C CYS A 45 -1.02 13.19 -12.41
N HIS A 46 -0.75 12.59 -13.56
CA HIS A 46 -0.61 11.16 -13.68
C HIS A 46 0.70 10.69 -13.02
N ALA A 47 1.77 11.46 -13.19
CA ALA A 47 3.02 11.24 -12.46
C ALA A 47 2.83 11.37 -10.94
N PHE A 48 2.15 12.43 -10.49
CA PHE A 48 1.85 12.63 -9.07
C PHE A 48 0.92 11.53 -8.53
N GLY A 49 -0.12 11.14 -9.27
CA GLY A 49 -1.02 10.06 -8.89
C GLY A 49 -0.30 8.73 -8.72
N LYS A 50 0.61 8.39 -9.64
CA LYS A 50 1.48 7.21 -9.52
C LYS A 50 2.43 7.28 -8.33
N GLU A 51 2.99 8.45 -8.04
CA GLU A 51 3.84 8.66 -6.86
C GLU A 51 3.06 8.50 -5.55
N GLN A 52 1.82 9.00 -5.49
CA GLN A 52 0.95 8.81 -4.33
C GLN A 52 0.50 7.35 -4.17
N GLU A 53 0.18 6.67 -5.26
CA GLU A 53 -0.16 5.24 -5.25
C GLU A 53 1.02 4.39 -4.77
N TYR A 54 2.22 4.67 -5.26
CA TYR A 54 3.46 4.03 -4.79
C TYR A 54 3.71 4.29 -3.30
N ARG A 55 3.50 5.53 -2.83
CA ARG A 55 3.63 5.88 -1.41
C ARG A 55 2.60 5.17 -0.54
N LEU A 56 1.34 5.10 -0.98
CA LEU A 56 0.29 4.38 -0.27
C LEU A 56 0.59 2.88 -0.21
N GLU A 57 1.11 2.31 -1.30
CA GLU A 57 1.54 0.92 -1.33
C GLU A 57 2.73 0.65 -0.41
N ALA A 58 3.71 1.56 -0.37
CA ALA A 58 4.84 1.47 0.55
C ALA A 58 4.42 1.59 2.03
N VAL A 59 3.36 2.36 2.32
CA VAL A 59 2.77 2.43 3.67
C VAL A 59 1.99 1.16 4.00
N ARG A 60 1.20 0.63 3.05
CA ARG A 60 0.48 -0.64 3.22
C ARG A 60 1.40 -1.82 3.47
N ASN A 61 2.52 -1.86 2.77
CA ASN A 61 3.50 -2.95 2.87
C ASN A 61 4.57 -2.71 3.94
N ARG A 62 4.44 -1.65 4.76
CA ARG A 62 5.37 -1.44 5.88
C ARG A 62 5.09 -2.50 6.96
N PRO A 63 6.12 -3.23 7.44
CA PRO A 63 5.97 -4.08 8.61
C PRO A 63 5.44 -3.27 9.81
N PRO A 64 4.53 -3.82 10.61
CA PRO A 64 4.06 -3.14 11.81
C PRO A 64 5.21 -2.85 12.78
N VAL A 65 5.07 -1.82 13.61
CA VAL A 65 6.06 -1.51 14.65
C VAL A 65 6.17 -2.71 15.60
N GLY A 66 7.40 -3.19 15.81
CA GLY A 66 7.65 -4.40 16.60
C GLY A 66 7.48 -5.71 15.81
N ALA A 67 7.37 -5.65 14.47
CA ALA A 67 7.47 -6.83 13.64
C ALA A 67 8.80 -7.56 13.86
N TYR A 68 8.74 -8.89 13.81
CA TYR A 68 9.89 -9.77 13.90
C TYR A 68 9.85 -10.77 12.74
N GLU A 69 11.02 -11.30 12.42
CA GLU A 69 11.22 -12.34 11.43
C GLU A 69 11.56 -13.65 12.13
N LEU A 70 11.08 -14.76 11.57
CA LEU A 70 11.41 -16.11 11.99
C LEU A 70 12.37 -16.72 10.97
N THR A 71 13.53 -17.17 11.41
CA THR A 71 14.52 -17.82 10.55
C THR A 71 14.94 -19.18 11.08
N CYS A 72 15.39 -20.05 10.18
CA CYS A 72 15.90 -21.37 10.52
C CYS A 72 17.14 -21.25 11.41
N SER A 73 17.16 -21.97 12.54
CA SER A 73 18.29 -21.93 13.47
C SER A 73 19.59 -22.52 12.91
N LYS A 74 19.53 -23.23 11.78
CA LYS A 74 20.68 -23.89 11.15
C LYS A 74 21.26 -23.09 9.98
N CYS A 75 20.44 -22.75 8.99
CA CYS A 75 20.89 -22.06 7.78
C CYS A 75 20.69 -20.53 7.84
N GLY A 76 19.83 -20.03 8.74
CA GLY A 76 19.45 -18.61 8.81
C GLY A 76 18.47 -18.16 7.72
N GLY A 77 17.99 -19.08 6.87
CA GLY A 77 16.97 -18.78 5.86
C GLY A 77 15.57 -18.60 6.47
N ASP A 78 14.68 -17.95 5.73
CA ASP A 78 13.30 -17.62 6.09
C ASP A 78 12.27 -18.62 5.54
N ASN A 79 12.71 -19.62 4.78
CA ASN A 79 11.87 -20.67 4.21
C ASN A 79 11.50 -21.74 5.26
N VAL A 80 10.79 -21.28 6.30
CA VAL A 80 10.39 -22.05 7.47
C VAL A 80 8.87 -22.13 7.60
N VAL A 81 8.38 -23.27 8.07
CA VAL A 81 6.96 -23.53 8.31
C VAL A 81 6.75 -24.12 9.70
N LYS A 82 5.52 -24.01 10.19
CA LYS A 82 5.06 -24.68 11.42
C LYS A 82 3.92 -25.62 11.13
N ASP A 83 3.87 -26.69 11.91
CA ASP A 83 2.74 -27.59 11.89
C ASP A 83 1.47 -26.90 12.39
N ALA A 84 0.36 -27.22 11.75
CA ALA A 84 -0.91 -26.57 11.98
C ALA A 84 -2.08 -27.54 11.86
N PHE A 85 -3.10 -27.31 12.70
CA PHE A 85 -4.42 -27.90 12.53
C PHE A 85 -5.32 -26.88 11.84
N ALA A 86 -5.99 -27.32 10.78
CA ALA A 86 -6.94 -26.52 10.03
C ALA A 86 -8.32 -27.19 10.05
N SER A 87 -9.37 -26.36 10.08
CA SER A 87 -10.76 -26.81 10.03
C SER A 87 -11.39 -26.46 8.69
N TRP A 88 -12.24 -27.34 8.16
CA TRP A 88 -13.00 -27.06 6.95
C TRP A 88 -14.10 -26.02 7.22
N ASP A 89 -14.04 -24.87 6.55
CA ASP A 89 -15.10 -23.87 6.57
C ASP A 89 -16.04 -24.11 5.38
N VAL A 90 -17.32 -24.40 5.68
CA VAL A 90 -18.34 -24.70 4.67
C VAL A 90 -18.72 -23.48 3.85
N ASN A 91 -18.67 -22.27 4.41
CA ASN A 91 -19.03 -21.05 3.68
C ASN A 91 -17.88 -20.61 2.77
N ALA A 92 -16.65 -20.69 3.27
CA ALA A 92 -15.45 -20.31 2.51
C ALA A 92 -15.00 -21.42 1.54
N GLN A 93 -15.44 -22.67 1.75
CA GLN A 93 -15.05 -23.85 0.97
C GLN A 93 -13.52 -24.06 0.95
N GLU A 94 -12.89 -23.81 2.09
CA GLU A 94 -11.44 -23.96 2.26
C GLU A 94 -11.09 -24.43 3.67
N PHE A 95 -9.86 -24.95 3.82
CA PHE A 95 -9.29 -25.20 5.14
C PHE A 95 -8.79 -23.89 5.73
N VAL A 96 -9.34 -23.52 6.89
CA VAL A 96 -8.94 -22.33 7.63
C VAL A 96 -8.06 -22.74 8.81
N LEU A 97 -6.96 -22.02 9.02
CA LEU A 97 -6.04 -22.25 10.13
C LEU A 97 -6.79 -22.14 11.47
N TYR A 98 -6.79 -23.21 12.25
CA TYR A 98 -7.41 -23.26 13.57
C TYR A 98 -6.38 -23.05 14.69
N ALA A 99 -5.25 -23.76 14.62
CA ALA A 99 -4.17 -23.65 15.59
C ALA A 99 -2.82 -24.04 14.96
N THR A 100 -1.73 -23.50 15.51
CA THR A 100 -0.36 -23.92 15.21
C THR A 100 0.24 -24.66 16.41
N TYR A 101 1.23 -25.51 16.15
CA TYR A 101 1.96 -26.26 17.16
C TYR A 101 3.45 -25.88 17.20
N ASP A 102 4.21 -26.53 18.06
CA ASP A 102 5.61 -26.19 18.32
C ASP A 102 6.57 -26.76 17.28
N GLU A 103 6.19 -27.83 16.57
CA GLU A 103 7.02 -28.40 15.52
C GLU A 103 7.17 -27.43 14.34
N SER A 104 8.42 -27.22 13.94
CA SER A 104 8.80 -26.33 12.85
C SER A 104 9.73 -27.07 11.88
N TYR A 105 9.63 -26.74 10.60
CA TYR A 105 10.37 -27.39 9.51
C TYR A 105 10.98 -26.33 8.58
N CYS A 106 12.19 -26.59 8.09
CA CYS A 106 12.83 -25.72 7.09
C CYS A 106 12.86 -26.44 5.75
N HIS A 107 12.29 -25.83 4.71
CA HIS A 107 12.28 -26.39 3.37
C HIS A 107 13.65 -26.40 2.71
N ASP A 108 14.55 -25.48 3.07
CA ASP A 108 15.91 -25.44 2.52
C ASP A 108 16.83 -26.49 3.16
N CYS A 109 16.62 -26.81 4.44
CA CYS A 109 17.37 -27.86 5.14
C CYS A 109 16.71 -29.25 5.03
N GLU A 110 15.47 -29.29 4.55
CA GLU A 110 14.62 -30.49 4.45
C GLU A 110 14.45 -31.26 5.78
N GLU A 111 14.46 -30.56 6.91
CA GLU A 111 14.38 -31.17 8.24
C GLU A 111 13.64 -30.31 9.27
N SER A 112 13.22 -30.93 10.37
CA SER A 112 12.66 -30.24 11.53
C SER A 112 13.75 -29.40 12.22
N VAL A 113 13.44 -28.15 12.54
CA VAL A 113 14.39 -27.17 13.08
C VAL A 113 13.78 -26.34 14.21
N LEU A 114 14.63 -25.67 14.97
CA LEU A 114 14.21 -24.57 15.83
C LEU A 114 14.18 -23.27 15.01
N LEU A 115 13.41 -22.30 15.48
CA LEU A 115 13.31 -20.98 14.84
C LEU A 115 13.97 -19.93 15.72
N ASN A 116 14.70 -19.02 15.06
CA ASN A 116 15.23 -17.82 15.68
C ASN A 116 14.28 -16.65 15.39
N GLU A 117 14.01 -15.83 16.40
CA GLU A 117 13.26 -14.59 16.26
C GLU A 117 14.23 -13.40 16.22
N SER A 118 14.05 -12.51 15.25
CA SER A 118 14.80 -11.25 15.18
C SER A 118 13.89 -10.08 14.86
N VAL A 119 14.05 -8.96 15.57
CA VAL A 119 13.22 -7.77 15.36
C VAL A 119 13.57 -7.14 14.03
N ILE A 120 12.56 -6.89 13.19
CA ILE A 120 12.73 -6.12 11.97
C ILE A 120 12.91 -4.66 12.42
N ALA A 121 14.12 -4.14 12.26
CA ALA A 121 14.42 -2.75 12.61
C ALA A 121 13.44 -1.85 11.84
N SER A 122 12.52 -1.22 12.57
CA SER A 122 11.68 -0.17 12.01
C SER A 122 12.60 0.99 11.72
N SER A 123 12.88 1.22 10.44
CA SER A 123 13.46 2.48 10.02
C SER A 123 12.40 3.55 10.25
N GLU A 124 12.39 4.09 11.47
CA GLU A 124 11.87 5.42 11.73
C GLU A 124 12.69 6.36 10.83
N ALA A 125 12.19 6.57 9.63
CA ALA A 125 12.61 7.67 8.79
C ALA A 125 12.19 8.94 9.53
N SER A 126 13.08 9.35 10.43
CA SER A 126 13.27 10.72 10.86
C SER A 126 13.24 11.60 9.61
N GLN A 127 12.18 12.37 9.44
CA GLN A 127 12.19 13.52 8.55
C GLN A 127 11.85 14.72 9.40
N SER A 128 12.94 15.34 9.84
CA SER A 128 13.08 16.68 10.43
C SER A 128 12.54 17.78 9.54
#